data_AF-A0A1V8UAZ1-F1
#
_entry.id   AF-A0A1V8UAZ1-F1
#
_cell.length_a   1.000
_cell.length_b   1.000
_cell.length_c   1.000
_cell.angle_alpha   90.00
_cell.angle_beta   90.00
_cell.angle_gamma   90.00
#
_symmetry.space_group_name_H-M   'P 1'
#
loop_
_entity.id
_entity.type
_entity.pdbx_description
1 polymer ?
#
loop_
_entity_poly.entity_id
_entity_poly.type
_entity_poly.pdbx_seq_one_letter_code
_entity_poly.pdbx_strand_id
1 'polypeptide(L)'
;QATQLGSHLASVSPKVDVIYSSPFYRCIQTLVPFTDSLAGSGKVTVHIEPGLGEFYGLARFDHPSPASIGVLNEHFKHLHAEKDPIIVPSSKGESIPGLHDRVAYCLHELIARLDRDPEGPKTLLICTHAAGMICMGRALTGRMPEDEGEEDFKCFTCAFSKFTRKESGGEASKEVERWSADDAERVPSVDWQGGRGVGGGWMCEVNGDCSFLENGEERGWHFSGDESFLKDPNAFNDTINAANSDAVAVGNSTTEDRSRL
;
A
#
# COMPACT_ATOMS: atom_id res chain seq x y z
N GLN A 1 -1.21 -12.05 -14.00
CA GLN A 1 -0.84 -10.84 -13.25
C GLN A 1 0.42 -11.00 -12.40
N ALA A 2 0.43 -11.72 -11.26
CA ALA A 2 1.62 -11.81 -10.39
C ALA A 2 2.92 -12.27 -11.10
N THR A 3 2.85 -13.24 -12.01
CA THR A 3 4.01 -13.65 -12.83
C THR A 3 4.51 -12.53 -13.75
N GLN A 4 3.61 -11.75 -14.35
CA GLN A 4 3.97 -10.61 -15.22
C GLN A 4 4.58 -9.47 -14.39
N LEU A 5 4.02 -9.19 -13.22
CA LEU A 5 4.60 -8.27 -12.25
C LEU A 5 6.00 -8.73 -11.84
N GLY A 6 6.20 -10.01 -11.55
CA GLY A 6 7.52 -10.55 -11.20
C GLY A 6 8.56 -10.35 -12.31
N SER A 7 8.19 -10.59 -13.57
CA SER A 7 9.05 -10.29 -14.72
C SER A 7 9.34 -8.80 -14.87
N HIS A 8 8.33 -7.94 -14.65
CA HIS A 8 8.50 -6.49 -14.66
C HIS A 8 9.48 -6.04 -13.57
N LEU A 9 9.28 -6.48 -12.31
CA LEU A 9 10.16 -6.20 -11.16
C LEU A 9 11.59 -6.69 -11.40
N ALA A 10 11.79 -7.83 -12.07
CA ALA A 10 13.13 -8.30 -12.45
C ALA A 10 13.84 -7.36 -13.44
N SER A 11 13.09 -6.56 -14.20
CA SER A 11 13.61 -5.62 -15.20
C SER A 11 13.82 -4.19 -14.68
N VAL A 12 13.23 -3.82 -13.53
CA VAL A 12 13.33 -2.45 -13.01
C VAL A 12 14.78 -2.04 -12.71
N SER A 13 15.02 -0.74 -12.77
CA SER A 13 16.29 -0.10 -12.45
C SER A 13 16.05 1.13 -11.56
N PRO A 14 16.80 1.29 -10.44
CA PRO A 14 17.79 0.34 -9.90
C PRO A 14 17.14 -0.99 -9.46
N LYS A 15 17.96 -2.03 -9.26
CA LYS A 15 17.47 -3.34 -8.77
C LYS A 15 16.95 -3.22 -7.35
N VAL A 16 16.03 -4.11 -6.98
CA VAL A 16 15.44 -4.19 -5.63
C VAL A 16 16.46 -4.78 -4.65
N ASP A 17 16.78 -4.03 -3.59
CA ASP A 17 17.71 -4.47 -2.54
C ASP A 17 16.95 -5.14 -1.38
N VAL A 18 15.83 -4.55 -0.97
CA VAL A 18 15.05 -5.02 0.20
C VAL A 18 13.57 -5.13 -0.15
N ILE A 19 12.91 -6.17 0.37
CA ILE A 19 11.49 -6.45 0.13
C ILE A 19 10.74 -6.47 1.46
N TYR A 20 9.70 -5.64 1.56
CA TYR A 20 8.72 -5.68 2.64
C TYR A 20 7.33 -6.05 2.10
N SER A 21 6.55 -6.75 2.91
CA SER A 21 5.18 -7.14 2.55
C SER A 21 4.24 -6.99 3.74
N SER A 22 3.00 -6.62 3.40
CA SER A 22 1.84 -6.93 4.22
C SER A 22 1.80 -8.43 4.58
N PRO A 23 1.38 -8.78 5.80
CA PRO A 23 1.29 -10.17 6.25
C PRO A 23 0.11 -10.95 5.65
N PHE A 24 -0.76 -10.31 4.86
CA PHE A 24 -1.90 -11.01 4.24
C PHE A 24 -1.43 -11.93 3.12
N TYR A 25 -1.96 -13.15 3.10
CA TYR A 25 -1.60 -14.21 2.16
C TYR A 25 -1.53 -13.73 0.70
N ARG A 26 -2.49 -12.90 0.25
CA ARG A 26 -2.55 -12.35 -1.12
C ARG A 26 -1.35 -11.47 -1.49
N CYS A 27 -0.81 -10.70 -0.55
CA CYS A 27 0.36 -9.84 -0.80
C CYS A 27 1.62 -10.71 -0.93
N ILE A 28 1.77 -11.68 -0.04
CA ILE A 28 2.91 -12.61 -0.07
C ILE A 28 2.87 -13.47 -1.34
N GLN A 29 1.70 -14.02 -1.69
CA GLN A 29 1.51 -14.81 -2.91
C GLN A 29 1.84 -14.01 -4.17
N THR A 30 1.50 -12.72 -4.20
CA THR A 30 1.83 -11.82 -5.32
C THR A 30 3.34 -11.70 -5.55
N LEU A 31 4.14 -11.74 -4.47
CA LEU A 31 5.60 -11.64 -4.54
C LEU A 31 6.29 -12.93 -4.98
N VAL A 32 5.66 -14.10 -4.83
CA VAL A 32 6.30 -15.41 -5.05
C VAL A 32 7.03 -15.52 -6.40
N PRO A 33 6.43 -15.16 -7.56
CA PRO A 33 7.13 -15.28 -8.84
C PRO A 33 8.40 -14.43 -8.91
N PHE A 34 8.41 -13.25 -8.28
CA PHE A 34 9.59 -12.39 -8.22
C PHE A 34 10.65 -12.98 -7.28
N THR A 35 10.27 -13.37 -6.07
CA THR A 35 11.22 -13.88 -5.07
C THR A 35 11.84 -15.21 -5.49
N ASP A 36 11.08 -16.09 -6.16
CA ASP A 36 11.60 -17.34 -6.71
C ASP A 36 12.64 -17.09 -7.81
N SER A 37 12.43 -16.05 -8.63
CA SER A 37 13.39 -15.65 -9.67
C SER A 37 14.71 -15.15 -9.07
N LEU A 38 14.64 -14.44 -7.93
CA LEU A 38 15.81 -13.95 -7.22
C LEU A 38 16.54 -15.06 -6.44
N ALA A 39 15.81 -16.04 -5.90
CA ALA A 39 16.39 -17.14 -5.11
C ALA A 39 17.36 -18.01 -5.92
N GLY A 40 17.17 -18.10 -7.24
CA GLY A 40 18.13 -18.73 -8.15
C GLY A 40 19.47 -18.00 -8.25
N SER A 41 19.54 -16.75 -7.79
CA SER A 41 20.72 -15.87 -7.87
C SER A 41 21.35 -15.50 -6.51
N GLY A 42 20.69 -15.79 -5.38
CA GLY A 42 21.19 -15.47 -4.05
C GLY A 42 20.17 -15.66 -2.92
N LYS A 43 20.51 -15.22 -1.71
CA LYS A 43 19.59 -15.26 -0.55
C LYS A 43 18.54 -14.16 -0.68
N VAL A 44 17.27 -14.55 -0.73
CA VAL A 44 16.12 -13.65 -0.71
C VAL A 44 15.49 -13.69 0.68
N THR A 45 15.08 -12.52 1.18
CA THR A 45 14.28 -12.38 2.40
C THR A 45 13.14 -11.41 2.14
N VAL A 46 11.92 -11.80 2.50
CA VAL A 46 10.73 -10.93 2.49
C VAL A 46 10.40 -10.59 3.93
N HIS A 47 10.55 -9.31 4.29
CA HIS A 47 10.26 -8.80 5.62
C HIS A 47 8.75 -8.57 5.75
N ILE A 48 8.11 -9.27 6.68
CA ILE A 48 6.68 -9.17 6.95
C ILE A 48 6.47 -8.08 8.01
N GLU A 49 5.73 -7.04 7.66
CA GLU A 49 5.45 -5.89 8.53
C GLU A 49 3.93 -5.65 8.65
N PRO A 50 3.33 -5.89 9.83
CA PRO A 50 1.91 -5.65 10.09
C PRO A 50 1.44 -4.23 9.78
N GLY A 51 2.30 -3.22 9.92
CA GLY A 51 2.00 -1.83 9.59
C GLY A 51 1.71 -1.58 8.10
N LEU A 52 1.98 -2.55 7.23
CA LEU A 52 1.62 -2.54 5.80
C LEU A 52 0.30 -3.28 5.50
N GLY A 53 -0.41 -3.72 6.55
CA GLY A 53 -1.64 -4.51 6.49
C GLY A 53 -2.84 -3.75 5.90
N GLU A 54 -3.92 -4.51 5.67
CA GLU A 54 -5.15 -4.04 5.03
C GLU A 54 -5.83 -2.92 5.81
N PHE A 55 -6.62 -2.11 5.12
CA PHE A 55 -7.53 -1.16 5.74
C PHE A 55 -8.86 -1.83 6.10
N TYR A 56 -9.21 -1.77 7.38
CA TYR A 56 -10.56 -2.06 7.84
C TYR A 56 -11.14 -0.83 8.51
N GLY A 57 -12.34 -0.42 8.10
CA GLY A 57 -13.04 0.69 8.73
C GLY A 57 -13.45 0.40 10.17
N LEU A 58 -13.65 1.45 10.97
CA LEU A 58 -14.04 1.32 12.38
C LEU A 58 -15.25 0.40 12.59
N ALA A 59 -15.13 -0.54 13.52
CA ALA A 59 -16.16 -1.49 13.89
C ALA A 59 -16.18 -1.79 15.40
N ARG A 60 -17.34 -2.19 15.90
CA ARG A 60 -17.50 -2.67 17.30
C ARG A 60 -17.00 -4.11 17.52
N PHE A 61 -16.58 -4.79 16.46
CA PHE A 61 -16.12 -6.18 16.45
C PHE A 61 -14.68 -6.24 15.92
N ASP A 62 -14.03 -7.39 16.12
CA ASP A 62 -12.67 -7.60 15.62
C ASP A 62 -12.70 -7.98 14.14
N HIS A 63 -11.94 -7.26 13.34
CA HIS A 63 -11.65 -7.60 11.96
C HIS A 63 -10.68 -8.78 11.85
N PRO A 64 -10.62 -9.44 10.68
CA PRO A 64 -9.65 -10.50 10.45
C PRO A 64 -8.21 -10.03 10.67
N SER A 65 -7.49 -10.74 11.52
CA SER A 65 -6.04 -10.59 11.65
C SER A 65 -5.32 -11.55 10.70
N PRO A 66 -4.15 -11.17 10.15
CA PRO A 66 -3.34 -12.06 9.34
C PRO A 66 -2.85 -13.27 10.16
N ALA A 67 -2.49 -14.35 9.47
CA ALA A 67 -1.89 -15.52 10.12
C ALA A 67 -0.52 -15.19 10.72
N SER A 68 -0.10 -15.97 11.72
CA SER A 68 1.24 -15.82 12.31
C SER A 68 2.34 -16.17 11.31
N ILE A 69 3.55 -15.65 11.53
CA ILE A 69 4.72 -15.96 10.70
C ILE A 69 5.02 -17.47 10.64
N GLY A 70 4.70 -18.23 11.70
CA GLY A 70 4.84 -19.68 11.72
C GLY A 70 3.95 -20.35 10.68
N VAL A 71 2.66 -20.01 10.68
CA VAL A 71 1.67 -20.52 9.71
C VAL A 71 2.03 -20.07 8.28
N LEU A 72 2.42 -18.81 8.09
CA LEU A 72 2.80 -18.31 6.76
C LEU A 72 4.01 -19.05 6.19
N ASN A 73 4.99 -19.43 7.02
CA ASN A 73 6.16 -20.20 6.60
C ASN A 73 5.86 -21.67 6.24
N GLU A 74 4.68 -22.20 6.60
CA GLU A 74 4.22 -23.51 6.10
C GLU A 74 3.83 -23.43 4.61
N HIS A 75 3.48 -22.23 4.12
CA HIS A 75 3.00 -21.99 2.76
C HIS A 75 4.02 -21.31 1.84
N PHE A 76 4.86 -20.43 2.40
CA PHE A 76 5.80 -19.62 1.65
C PHE A 76 7.21 -19.72 2.22
N LYS A 77 8.20 -19.59 1.35
CA LYS A 77 9.62 -19.57 1.74
C LYS A 77 10.10 -18.14 1.93
N HIS A 78 11.28 -17.98 2.53
CA HIS A 78 12.01 -16.71 2.59
C HIS A 78 11.35 -15.62 3.45
N LEU A 79 10.35 -15.94 4.26
CA LEU A 79 9.68 -14.94 5.10
C LEU A 79 10.44 -14.71 6.41
N HIS A 80 10.55 -13.45 6.79
CA HIS A 80 11.08 -13.03 8.08
C HIS A 80 10.11 -12.03 8.71
N ALA A 81 9.75 -12.22 9.97
CA ALA A 81 9.03 -11.21 10.75
C ALA A 81 9.93 -10.77 11.90
N GLU A 82 10.04 -9.46 12.09
CA GLU A 82 10.69 -8.91 13.28
C GLU A 82 9.92 -9.31 14.52
N LYS A 83 10.65 -9.48 15.63
CA LYS A 83 10.02 -9.73 16.94
C LYS A 83 9.14 -8.56 17.36
N ASP A 84 9.65 -7.35 17.15
CA ASP A 84 8.99 -6.10 17.48
C ASP A 84 8.59 -5.40 16.16
N PRO A 85 7.31 -5.48 15.74
CA PRO A 85 6.85 -4.81 14.53
C PRO A 85 6.91 -3.29 14.70
N ILE A 86 6.91 -2.56 13.59
CA ILE A 86 6.88 -1.09 13.66
C ILE A 86 5.56 -0.62 14.26
N ILE A 87 4.45 -1.18 13.78
CA ILE A 87 3.11 -0.91 14.29
C ILE A 87 2.18 -2.06 13.93
N VAL A 88 1.23 -2.37 14.80
CA VAL A 88 0.15 -3.31 14.51
C VAL A 88 -1.16 -2.52 14.39
N PRO A 89 -1.91 -2.62 13.27
CA PRO A 89 -3.19 -1.94 13.13
C PRO A 89 -4.21 -2.44 14.16
N SER A 90 -5.12 -1.56 14.58
CA SER A 90 -6.19 -1.89 15.51
C SER A 90 -7.05 -3.04 14.97
N SER A 91 -7.39 -4.00 15.83
CA SER A 91 -8.35 -5.06 15.46
C SER A 91 -9.77 -4.50 15.28
N LYS A 92 -10.06 -3.30 15.79
CA LYS A 92 -11.35 -2.62 15.62
C LYS A 92 -11.41 -1.74 14.38
N GLY A 93 -10.36 -1.75 13.55
CA GLY A 93 -10.27 -0.92 12.36
C GLY A 93 -9.84 0.51 12.68
N GLU A 94 -9.79 1.35 11.65
CA GLU A 94 -9.30 2.72 11.71
C GLU A 94 -10.18 3.64 10.85
N SER A 95 -10.11 4.95 11.07
CA SER A 95 -10.68 5.94 10.15
C SER A 95 -9.75 6.14 8.94
N ILE A 96 -10.21 6.80 7.87
CA ILE A 96 -9.36 7.12 6.74
C ILE A 96 -8.18 8.03 7.16
N PRO A 97 -8.36 9.07 8.00
CA PRO A 97 -7.23 9.81 8.57
C PRO A 97 -6.29 8.91 9.40
N GLY A 98 -6.85 8.00 10.21
CA GLY A 98 -6.06 7.06 11.02
C GLY A 98 -5.19 6.12 10.18
N LEU A 99 -5.72 5.66 9.04
CA LEU A 99 -4.97 4.89 8.05
C LEU A 99 -3.78 5.68 7.49
N HIS A 100 -3.99 6.95 7.14
CA HIS A 100 -2.91 7.81 6.66
C HIS A 100 -1.81 7.97 7.73
N ASP A 101 -2.20 8.19 8.99
CA ASP A 101 -1.26 8.29 10.11
C ASP A 101 -0.47 7.01 10.32
N ARG A 102 -1.13 5.84 10.33
CA ARG A 102 -0.47 4.53 10.46
C ARG A 102 0.54 4.31 9.33
N VAL A 103 0.12 4.53 8.08
CA VAL A 103 0.98 4.30 6.91
C VAL A 103 2.15 5.27 6.90
N ALA A 104 1.93 6.54 7.24
CA ALA A 104 3.01 7.52 7.34
C ALA A 104 4.01 7.17 8.44
N TYR A 105 3.54 6.78 9.64
CA TYR A 105 4.41 6.31 10.72
C TYR A 105 5.19 5.04 10.32
N CYS A 106 4.51 4.06 9.72
CA CYS A 106 5.15 2.82 9.26
C CYS A 106 6.27 3.10 8.24
N LEU A 107 6.00 3.94 7.24
CA LEU A 107 7.00 4.32 6.24
C LEU A 107 8.14 5.13 6.85
N HIS A 108 7.85 6.05 7.78
CA HIS A 108 8.87 6.83 8.47
C HIS A 108 9.89 5.93 9.16
N GLU A 109 9.42 4.98 9.98
CA GLU A 109 10.28 4.03 10.70
C GLU A 109 11.00 3.06 9.77
N LEU A 110 10.33 2.57 8.71
CA LEU A 110 10.97 1.72 7.70
C LEU A 110 12.12 2.44 6.99
N ILE A 111 11.88 3.65 6.49
CA ILE A 111 12.89 4.45 5.79
C ILE A 111 14.02 4.80 6.76
N ALA A 112 13.70 5.22 7.99
CA ALA A 112 14.70 5.54 9.00
C ALA A 112 15.58 4.32 9.36
N ARG A 113 14.99 3.13 9.42
CA ARG A 113 15.71 1.87 9.64
C ARG A 113 16.66 1.56 8.49
N LEU A 114 16.18 1.66 7.25
CA LEU A 114 16.97 1.37 6.05
C LEU A 114 18.08 2.40 5.81
N ASP A 115 17.85 3.68 6.12
CA ASP A 115 18.86 4.74 6.05
C ASP A 115 20.01 4.50 7.05
N ARG A 116 19.72 3.84 8.19
CA ARG A 116 20.73 3.46 9.22
C ARG A 116 21.36 2.09 8.98
N ASP A 117 20.85 1.31 8.04
CA ASP A 117 21.38 -0.01 7.76
C ASP A 117 22.81 0.11 7.17
N PRO A 118 23.83 -0.50 7.79
CA PRO A 118 25.21 -0.41 7.31
C PRO A 118 25.43 -1.03 5.92
N GLU A 119 24.56 -1.96 5.48
CA GLU A 119 24.59 -2.49 4.11
C GLU A 119 24.11 -1.45 3.08
N GLY A 120 23.45 -0.38 3.54
CA GLY A 120 23.12 0.80 2.78
C GLY A 120 22.20 0.56 1.58
N PRO A 121 21.06 -0.17 1.74
CA PRO A 121 20.13 -0.44 0.65
C PRO A 121 19.63 0.86 0.02
N LYS A 122 19.49 0.87 -1.30
CA LYS A 122 19.08 2.04 -2.09
C LYS A 122 17.68 1.91 -2.65
N THR A 123 17.12 0.70 -2.68
CA THR A 123 15.76 0.45 -3.15
C THR A 123 14.98 -0.46 -2.20
N LEU A 124 13.73 -0.07 -1.99
CA LEU A 124 12.76 -0.80 -1.20
C LEU A 124 11.57 -1.16 -2.09
N LEU A 125 11.22 -2.44 -2.16
CA LEU A 125 9.96 -2.91 -2.71
C LEU A 125 8.97 -3.16 -1.57
N ILE A 126 7.77 -2.60 -1.68
CA ILE A 126 6.65 -2.85 -0.76
C ILE A 126 5.51 -3.53 -1.52
N CYS A 127 5.00 -4.64 -1.01
CA CYS A 127 3.73 -5.23 -1.46
C CYS A 127 2.64 -5.03 -0.41
N THR A 128 1.56 -4.34 -0.78
CA THR A 128 0.46 -3.97 0.12
C THR A 128 -0.88 -3.98 -0.64
N HIS A 129 -1.90 -3.33 -0.09
CA HIS A 129 -3.28 -3.27 -0.60
C HIS A 129 -3.61 -1.90 -1.19
N ALA A 130 -4.75 -1.77 -1.85
CA ALA A 130 -5.16 -0.55 -2.57
C ALA A 130 -5.14 0.71 -1.69
N ALA A 131 -5.84 0.70 -0.57
CA ALA A 131 -5.89 1.84 0.35
C ALA A 131 -4.49 2.19 0.89
N GLY A 132 -3.68 1.17 1.21
CA GLY A 132 -2.29 1.33 1.60
C GLY A 132 -1.45 2.03 0.53
N MET A 133 -1.59 1.64 -0.75
CA MET A 133 -0.86 2.29 -1.86
C MET A 133 -1.19 3.77 -1.99
N ILE A 134 -2.47 4.17 -1.86
CA ILE A 134 -2.88 5.57 -1.92
C ILE A 134 -2.27 6.35 -0.75
N CYS A 135 -2.43 5.84 0.48
CA CYS A 135 -1.87 6.48 1.67
C CYS A 135 -0.33 6.59 1.60
N MET A 136 0.36 5.58 1.05
CA MET A 136 1.80 5.64 0.83
C MET A 136 2.18 6.74 -0.16
N GLY A 137 1.47 6.86 -1.29
CA GLY A 137 1.70 7.92 -2.27
C GLY A 137 1.57 9.31 -1.63
N ARG A 138 0.51 9.54 -0.86
CA ARG A 138 0.28 10.80 -0.13
C ARG A 138 1.35 11.04 0.94
N ALA A 139 1.66 10.04 1.75
CA ALA A 139 2.67 10.10 2.80
C ALA A 139 4.09 10.38 2.27
N LEU A 140 4.47 9.76 1.15
CA LEU A 140 5.78 9.94 0.52
C LEU A 140 5.91 11.32 -0.14
N THR A 141 4.84 11.81 -0.78
CA THR A 141 4.87 13.13 -1.46
C THR A 141 4.62 14.30 -0.51
N GLY A 142 4.02 14.03 0.65
CA GLY A 142 3.56 15.06 1.59
C GLY A 142 2.24 15.71 1.18
N ARG A 143 1.52 15.14 0.22
CA ARG A 143 0.31 15.71 -0.37
C ARG A 143 -0.93 15.01 0.17
N MET A 144 -1.42 15.46 1.33
CA MET A 144 -2.77 15.11 1.80
C MET A 144 -3.76 16.02 1.06
N PRO A 145 -4.72 15.47 0.28
CA PRO A 145 -5.77 16.28 -0.35
C PRO A 145 -6.78 16.78 0.70
N GLU A 146 -7.54 17.82 0.36
CA GLU A 146 -8.67 18.28 1.20
C GLU A 146 -9.82 17.27 1.18
N ASP A 147 -10.03 16.61 0.03
CA ASP A 147 -10.97 15.51 -0.15
C ASP A 147 -10.20 14.19 -0.22
N GLU A 148 -10.45 13.30 0.74
CA GLU A 148 -9.79 12.00 0.82
C GLU A 148 -10.10 11.12 -0.40
N GLY A 149 -11.21 11.38 -1.11
CA GLY A 149 -11.62 10.70 -2.33
C GLY A 149 -10.93 11.17 -3.61
N GLU A 150 -10.00 12.13 -3.54
CA GLU A 150 -9.24 12.56 -4.72
C GLU A 150 -8.48 11.38 -5.34
N GLU A 151 -8.72 11.11 -6.62
CA GLU A 151 -8.08 10.05 -7.41
C GLU A 151 -6.65 10.42 -7.85
N ASP A 152 -5.76 10.62 -6.89
CA ASP A 152 -4.41 11.12 -7.10
C ASP A 152 -3.36 10.02 -7.27
N PHE A 153 -3.54 8.90 -6.58
CA PHE A 153 -2.72 7.70 -6.71
C PHE A 153 -3.55 6.54 -7.23
N LYS A 154 -3.13 5.98 -8.36
CA LYS A 154 -3.80 4.88 -9.02
C LYS A 154 -3.43 3.56 -8.35
N CYS A 155 -4.44 2.79 -7.94
CA CYS A 155 -4.24 1.44 -7.45
C CYS A 155 -5.20 0.46 -8.14
N PHE A 156 -4.59 -0.45 -8.92
CA PHE A 156 -5.25 -1.59 -9.56
C PHE A 156 -4.58 -2.89 -9.09
N THR A 157 -5.18 -4.02 -9.43
CA THR A 157 -4.61 -5.32 -9.09
C THR A 157 -3.24 -5.50 -9.76
N CYS A 158 -2.20 -5.79 -8.97
CA CYS A 158 -0.81 -5.88 -9.42
C CYS A 158 -0.25 -4.61 -10.09
N ALA A 159 -0.83 -3.43 -9.83
CA ALA A 159 -0.27 -2.16 -10.31
C ALA A 159 1.10 -1.88 -9.68
N PHE A 160 1.96 -1.20 -10.44
CA PHE A 160 3.29 -0.81 -9.99
C PHE A 160 3.41 0.71 -9.88
N SER A 161 3.88 1.21 -8.74
CA SER A 161 4.24 2.62 -8.56
C SER A 161 5.71 2.73 -8.17
N LYS A 162 6.37 3.81 -8.63
CA LYS A 162 7.78 4.08 -8.35
C LYS A 162 7.94 5.50 -7.83
N PHE A 163 8.67 5.61 -6.74
CA PHE A 163 9.00 6.89 -6.12
C PHE A 163 10.52 7.05 -6.01
N THR A 164 11.02 8.26 -6.25
CA THR A 164 12.43 8.63 -6.07
C THR A 164 12.54 9.71 -5.00
N ARG A 165 13.48 9.55 -4.06
CA ARG A 165 13.70 10.53 -2.99
C ARG A 165 14.15 11.87 -3.59
N LYS A 166 13.63 12.99 -3.08
CA LYS A 166 14.03 14.33 -3.52
C LYS A 166 15.51 14.56 -3.19
N GLU A 167 16.24 15.32 -4.02
CA GLU A 167 17.66 15.64 -3.76
C GLU A 167 17.86 16.42 -2.46
N SER A 168 16.90 17.28 -2.10
CA SER A 168 16.87 18.00 -0.82
C SER A 168 16.39 17.13 0.36
N GLY A 169 15.97 15.88 0.11
CA GLY A 169 15.35 14.98 1.09
C GLY A 169 16.32 14.14 1.92
N GLY A 170 17.63 14.43 1.86
CA GLY A 170 18.68 13.71 2.59
C GLY A 170 18.81 14.07 4.07
N GLU A 171 17.94 14.91 4.63
CA GLU A 171 17.94 15.16 6.07
C GLU A 171 17.51 13.90 6.82
N ALA A 172 18.25 13.56 7.88
CA ALA A 172 17.93 12.44 8.74
C ALA A 172 16.49 12.61 9.27
N SER A 173 15.72 11.52 9.23
CA SER A 173 14.39 11.48 9.86
C SER A 173 14.51 11.91 11.32
N LYS A 174 13.69 12.88 11.72
CA LYS A 174 13.57 13.27 13.13
C LYS A 174 13.09 12.08 13.93
N GLU A 175 13.71 11.82 15.07
CA GLU A 175 13.20 10.80 16.00
C GLU A 175 11.80 11.18 16.46
N VAL A 176 10.90 10.19 16.45
CA VAL A 176 9.52 10.29 16.92
C VAL A 176 9.29 9.31 18.06
N GLU A 177 8.17 9.48 18.78
CA GLU A 177 7.73 8.51 19.79
C GLU A 177 7.58 7.12 19.14
N ARG A 178 8.10 6.08 19.79
CA ARG A 178 7.96 4.71 19.31
C ARG A 178 6.58 4.17 19.71
N TRP A 179 5.90 3.55 18.76
CA TRP A 179 4.66 2.81 19.01
C TRP A 179 4.90 1.73 20.08
N SER A 180 3.90 1.53 20.93
CA SER A 180 3.92 0.55 22.01
C SER A 180 2.69 -0.35 21.94
N ALA A 181 2.89 -1.66 22.08
CA ALA A 181 1.79 -2.61 22.16
C ALA A 181 0.90 -2.40 23.41
N ASP A 182 1.41 -1.74 24.45
CA ASP A 182 0.65 -1.40 25.66
C ASP A 182 -0.39 -0.28 25.40
N ASP A 183 -0.20 0.52 24.35
CA ASP A 183 -1.12 1.56 23.88
C ASP A 183 -1.33 1.41 22.37
N ALA A 184 -1.77 0.20 21.96
CA ALA A 184 -1.80 -0.22 20.56
C ALA A 184 -2.61 0.70 19.63
N GLU A 185 -3.63 1.37 20.17
CA GLU A 185 -4.51 2.28 19.42
C GLU A 185 -3.86 3.64 19.13
N ARG A 186 -2.79 4.02 19.86
CA ARG A 186 -2.11 5.29 19.69
C ARG A 186 -1.04 5.20 18.61
N VAL A 187 -1.33 5.74 17.44
CA VAL A 187 -0.33 5.93 16.38
C VAL A 187 0.54 7.16 16.69
N PRO A 188 1.88 7.03 16.75
CA PRO A 188 2.75 8.18 16.93
C PRO A 188 2.68 9.13 15.73
N SER A 189 2.66 10.43 16.01
CA SER A 189 2.55 11.45 14.98
C SER A 189 3.87 11.63 14.22
N VAL A 190 3.78 11.72 12.89
CA VAL A 190 4.88 12.07 12.00
C VAL A 190 4.52 13.32 11.20
N ASP A 191 5.45 14.27 11.14
CA ASP A 191 5.24 15.53 10.44
C ASP A 191 5.49 15.42 8.92
N TRP A 192 4.60 14.72 8.21
CA TRP A 192 4.78 14.36 6.79
C TRP A 192 4.01 15.27 5.80
N GLN A 193 2.96 15.97 6.25
CA GLN A 193 2.07 16.72 5.36
C GLN A 193 2.70 18.03 4.83
N GLY A 194 1.96 18.80 4.02
CA GLY A 194 2.42 20.11 3.52
C GLY A 194 3.62 20.04 2.58
N GLY A 195 3.73 18.96 1.79
CA GLY A 195 4.80 18.75 0.82
C GLY A 195 6.12 18.24 1.40
N ARG A 196 6.20 18.01 2.72
CA ARG A 196 7.38 17.49 3.41
C ARG A 196 7.68 16.05 2.98
N GLY A 197 6.68 15.18 3.12
CA GLY A 197 6.77 13.74 2.91
C GLY A 197 7.64 13.03 3.95
N VAL A 198 7.36 11.76 4.21
CA VAL A 198 8.19 10.93 5.10
C VAL A 198 9.58 10.71 4.51
N GLY A 199 10.61 10.67 5.36
CA GLY A 199 11.99 10.47 4.92
C GLY A 199 12.52 11.58 4.01
N GLY A 200 12.07 12.84 4.18
CA GLY A 200 12.54 13.98 3.38
C GLY A 200 11.85 14.15 2.02
N GLY A 201 10.82 13.34 1.76
CA GLY A 201 9.92 13.52 0.62
C GLY A 201 10.41 12.92 -0.69
N TRP A 202 9.43 12.55 -1.51
CA TRP A 202 9.63 11.76 -2.72
C TRP A 202 8.86 12.33 -3.91
N MET A 203 9.32 12.01 -5.11
CA MET A 203 8.65 12.29 -6.38
C MET A 203 8.05 10.99 -6.92
N CYS A 204 6.79 11.04 -7.35
CA CYS A 204 6.13 9.91 -8.01
C CYS A 204 6.54 9.89 -9.49
N GLU A 205 7.32 8.89 -9.89
CA GLU A 205 7.79 8.70 -11.27
C GLU A 205 6.83 7.82 -12.08
N VAL A 206 6.22 6.84 -11.41
CA VAL A 206 5.26 5.91 -11.99
C VAL A 206 4.10 5.79 -11.02
N ASN A 207 2.88 5.99 -11.53
CA ASN A 207 1.66 6.02 -10.73
C ASN A 207 0.69 4.93 -11.22
N GLY A 208 0.75 3.75 -10.58
CA GLY A 208 -0.15 2.63 -10.82
C GLY A 208 -0.07 2.02 -12.22
N ASP A 209 1.15 1.82 -12.75
CA ASP A 209 1.37 1.20 -14.07
C ASP A 209 0.89 -0.25 -14.09
N CYS A 210 0.08 -0.57 -15.11
CA CYS A 210 -0.38 -1.91 -15.44
C CYS A 210 -0.05 -2.29 -16.91
N SER A 211 0.78 -1.50 -17.61
CA SER A 211 1.08 -1.72 -19.03
C SER A 211 1.83 -3.03 -19.32
N PHE A 212 2.49 -3.61 -18.30
CA PHE A 212 3.12 -4.92 -18.37
C PHE A 212 2.15 -6.10 -18.15
N LEU A 213 0.89 -5.81 -17.80
CA LEU A 213 -0.17 -6.81 -17.66
C LEU A 213 -0.92 -6.96 -18.99
N GLU A 214 -1.08 -8.19 -19.46
CA GLU A 214 -1.78 -8.50 -20.71
C GLU A 214 -3.21 -7.96 -20.77
N ASN A 215 -3.92 -7.96 -19.63
CA ASN A 215 -5.29 -7.45 -19.52
C ASN A 215 -5.37 -5.98 -19.02
N GLY A 216 -4.23 -5.31 -18.85
CA GLY A 216 -4.19 -3.93 -18.37
C GLY A 216 -4.70 -3.75 -16.94
N GLU A 217 -5.36 -2.60 -16.71
CA GLU A 217 -5.89 -2.16 -15.42
C GLU A 217 -7.15 -2.97 -15.04
N GLU A 218 -7.16 -3.62 -13.87
CA GLU A 218 -8.31 -4.39 -13.37
C GLU A 218 -8.58 -4.05 -11.89
N ARG A 219 -9.86 -3.86 -11.54
CA ARG A 219 -10.35 -3.56 -10.18
C ARG A 219 -9.70 -2.32 -9.56
N GLY A 220 -9.88 -1.19 -10.23
CA GLY A 220 -9.48 0.11 -9.68
C GLY A 220 -10.20 0.39 -8.36
N TRP A 221 -9.51 1.07 -7.47
CA TRP A 221 -10.04 1.43 -6.15
C TRP A 221 -9.63 2.86 -5.81
N HIS A 222 -10.51 3.56 -5.11
CA HIS A 222 -10.25 4.87 -4.50
C HIS A 222 -11.09 4.97 -3.23
N PHE A 223 -10.76 5.92 -2.36
CA PHE A 223 -11.64 6.24 -1.25
C PHE A 223 -12.93 6.84 -1.83
N SER A 224 -14.08 6.22 -1.57
CA SER A 224 -15.37 6.79 -1.94
C SER A 224 -16.27 6.79 -0.71
N GLY A 225 -16.65 8.00 -0.26
CA GLY A 225 -17.54 8.17 0.87
C GLY A 225 -17.12 9.26 1.84
N ASP A 226 -18.08 10.13 2.18
CA ASP A 226 -18.05 10.91 3.41
C ASP A 226 -18.19 9.91 4.58
N GLU A 227 -17.27 9.91 5.54
CA GLU A 227 -17.35 9.08 6.77
C GLU A 227 -18.66 9.31 7.58
N SER A 228 -19.58 10.16 7.10
CA SER A 228 -21.01 10.22 7.43
C SER A 228 -21.73 8.88 7.66
N PHE A 229 -21.21 7.75 7.14
CA PHE A 229 -21.66 6.39 7.49
C PHE A 229 -21.42 6.00 8.96
N LEU A 230 -20.67 6.78 9.75
CA LEU A 230 -20.52 6.63 11.20
C LEU A 230 -21.86 6.72 11.99
N LYS A 231 -22.99 7.02 11.31
CA LYS A 231 -24.34 6.87 11.87
C LYS A 231 -24.93 5.46 11.75
N ASP A 232 -24.35 4.58 10.92
CA ASP A 232 -24.68 3.15 10.85
C ASP A 232 -23.40 2.31 10.85
N PRO A 233 -23.03 1.68 11.99
CA PRO A 233 -21.81 0.86 12.12
C PRO A 233 -21.81 -0.42 11.28
N ASN A 234 -22.79 -0.62 10.39
CA ASN A 234 -22.82 -1.73 9.42
C ASN A 234 -22.80 -1.25 7.95
N ALA A 235 -22.72 0.06 7.68
CA ALA A 235 -22.69 0.61 6.32
C ALA A 235 -21.24 0.74 5.81
N PHE A 236 -20.57 -0.40 5.60
CA PHE A 236 -19.30 -0.44 4.86
C PHE A 236 -19.61 -0.86 3.41
N ASN A 237 -19.21 -0.05 2.43
CA ASN A 237 -19.70 -0.18 1.05
C ASN A 237 -18.56 -0.48 0.05
N ASP A 238 -17.97 -1.67 0.17
CA ASP A 238 -16.96 -2.20 -0.78
C ASP A 238 -17.40 -2.08 -2.24
N THR A 239 -18.71 -2.19 -2.48
CA THR A 239 -19.30 -2.09 -3.82
C THR A 239 -19.13 -0.70 -4.43
N ILE A 240 -19.22 0.39 -3.67
CA ILE A 240 -19.09 1.76 -4.23
C ILE A 240 -17.61 2.07 -4.52
N ASN A 241 -16.70 1.68 -3.62
CA ASN A 241 -15.26 1.89 -3.81
C ASN A 241 -14.69 1.15 -5.03
N ALA A 242 -15.34 0.06 -5.46
CA ALA A 242 -14.91 -0.77 -6.60
C ALA A 242 -15.72 -0.56 -7.90
N ALA A 243 -16.89 0.11 -7.88
CA ALA A 243 -17.83 0.09 -9.01
C ALA A 243 -17.62 1.16 -10.09
N ASN A 244 -16.76 2.17 -9.89
CA ASN A 244 -16.65 3.27 -10.87
C ASN A 244 -15.65 3.04 -12.01
N SER A 245 -14.95 1.90 -12.07
CA SER A 245 -14.04 1.61 -13.20
C SER A 245 -14.74 1.06 -14.46
N ASP A 246 -16.01 0.63 -14.36
CA ASP A 246 -16.72 -0.05 -15.47
C ASP A 246 -17.51 0.90 -16.40
N ALA A 247 -17.50 2.21 -16.14
CA ALA A 247 -18.36 3.16 -16.88
C ALA A 247 -17.75 3.71 -18.19
N VAL A 248 -16.50 3.38 -18.54
CA VAL A 248 -15.85 3.89 -19.77
C VAL A 248 -15.79 2.80 -20.85
N ALA A 249 -16.92 2.16 -21.17
CA ALA A 249 -16.96 1.22 -22.30
C ALA A 249 -18.35 0.98 -22.91
N VAL A 250 -19.22 2.00 -23.08
CA VAL A 250 -20.30 1.91 -24.09
C VAL A 250 -20.51 3.26 -24.75
N GLY A 251 -20.03 3.38 -25.99
CA GLY A 251 -20.21 4.56 -26.83
C GLY A 251 -21.67 4.82 -27.18
N ASN A 252 -21.96 6.10 -27.36
CA ASN A 252 -23.19 6.66 -27.92
C ASN A 252 -23.69 5.88 -29.16
N SER A 253 -24.89 5.33 -29.09
CA SER A 253 -25.79 5.36 -30.24
C SER A 253 -27.19 5.72 -29.78
N THR A 254 -27.57 6.96 -30.06
CA THR A 254 -28.92 7.51 -29.91
C THR A 254 -29.92 6.68 -30.71
N THR A 255 -30.94 6.20 -30.02
CA THR A 255 -32.22 5.77 -30.59
C THR A 255 -32.95 6.94 -31.23
N GLU A 256 -33.26 6.85 -32.53
CA GLU A 256 -34.47 7.45 -33.08
C GLU A 256 -35.41 6.34 -33.55
N ASP A 257 -36.53 6.25 -32.84
CA ASP A 257 -37.73 5.50 -33.17
C ASP A 257 -38.50 6.25 -34.26
N ARG A 258 -39.00 5.52 -35.27
CA ARG A 258 -40.23 5.88 -35.97
C ARG A 258 -40.84 4.68 -36.69
N SER A 259 -41.81 4.07 -36.02
CA SER A 259 -42.87 3.30 -36.65
C SER A 259 -43.68 4.13 -37.66
N ARG A 260 -44.02 3.51 -38.82
CA ARG A 260 -45.26 3.60 -39.63
C ARG A 260 -45.01 3.78 -41.15
N LEU A 261 -45.53 2.79 -41.89
CA LEU A 261 -45.75 2.66 -43.35
C LEU A 261 -44.52 2.45 -44.24
#